data_AF-A0A6S6T8H8-F1
#
_entry.id   AF-A0A6S6T8H8-F1
#
_cell.length_a   1.000
_cell.length_b   1.000
_cell.length_c   1.000
_cell.angle_alpha   90.00
_cell.angle_beta   90.00
_cell.angle_gamma   90.00
#
_symmetry.space_group_name_H-M   'P 1'
#
loop_
_entity.id
_entity.type
_entity.pdbx_description
1 polymer ?
#
loop_
_entity_poly.entity_id
_entity_poly.type
_entity_poly.pdbx_seq_one_letter_code
_entity_poly.pdbx_strand_id
1 'polypeptide(L)' 'AQVPLGRTGGVSELADAAAWIIGNDYFHGRMLQLDGGIIV' A
#
# COMPACT_ATOMS: atom_id res chain seq x y z
N ALA A 1 7.93 8.15 16.45
CA ALA A 1 7.05 8.64 15.36
C ALA A 1 5.95 7.60 15.16
N GLN A 2 4.69 7.99 14.98
CA GLN A 2 3.57 7.03 14.90
C GLN A 2 3.49 6.25 13.58
N VAL A 3 4.29 6.61 12.59
CA VAL A 3 4.43 5.90 11.30
C VAL A 3 5.88 5.40 11.19
N PRO A 4 6.14 4.08 11.18
CA PRO A 4 7.50 3.55 11.08
C PRO A 4 8.26 3.97 9.83
N LEU A 5 7.56 4.17 8.71
CA LEU A 5 8.14 4.71 7.48
C LEU A 5 8.72 6.13 7.63
N GLY A 6 8.37 6.86 8.69
CA GLY A 6 8.93 8.19 8.98
C GLY A 6 8.43 9.33 8.09
N ARG A 7 7.48 9.05 7.18
CA ARG A 7 6.82 10.04 6.32
C ARG A 7 5.38 9.64 6.01
N THR A 8 4.61 10.59 5.47
CA THR A 8 3.32 10.29 4.84
C THR A 8 3.52 9.70 3.44
N GLY A 9 2.59 8.84 3.03
CA GLY A 9 2.51 8.31 1.67
C GLY A 9 2.14 9.38 0.65
N GLY A 10 2.63 9.23 -0.57
CA GLY A 10 2.23 10.06 -1.71
C GLY A 10 0.99 9.51 -2.42
N VAL A 11 0.23 10.37 -3.10
CA VAL A 11 -0.94 9.93 -3.91
C VAL A 11 -0.51 8.99 -5.04
N SER A 12 0.66 9.23 -5.64
CA SER A 12 1.22 8.35 -6.67
C SER A 12 1.44 6.93 -6.18
N GLU A 13 1.88 6.76 -4.93
CA GLU A 13 2.16 5.44 -4.35
C GLU A 13 0.87 4.61 -4.18
N LEU A 14 -0.24 5.29 -3.85
CA LEU A 14 -1.57 4.67 -3.81
C LEU A 14 -2.04 4.27 -5.21
N ALA A 15 -1.81 5.12 -6.21
CA ALA A 15 -2.18 4.85 -7.60
C ALA A 15 -1.38 3.67 -8.19
N ASP A 16 -0.08 3.62 -7.91
CA ASP A 16 0.81 2.53 -8.34
C ASP A 16 0.37 1.20 -7.73
N ALA A 17 0.03 1.20 -6.43
CA ALA A 17 -0.47 0.02 -5.76
C ALA A 17 -1.82 -0.44 -6.33
N ALA A 18 -2.74 0.50 -6.61
CA ALA A 18 -4.02 0.18 -7.24
C ALA A 18 -3.83 -0.41 -8.65
N ALA A 19 -2.93 0.17 -9.45
CA ALA A 19 -2.61 -0.32 -10.78
C ALA A 19 -2.01 -1.74 -10.72
N TRP A 20 -1.14 -2.01 -9.75
CA TRP A 20 -0.57 -3.33 -9.52
C TRP A 20 -1.64 -4.36 -9.11
N ILE A 21 -2.55 -4.01 -8.21
CA ILE A 21 -3.65 -4.91 -7.79
C ILE A 21 -4.53 -5.27 -8.99
N ILE A 22 -4.93 -4.28 -9.79
CA ILE A 22 -5.80 -4.47 -10.95
C ILE A 22 -5.10 -5.31 -12.03
N GLY A 23 -3.80 -5.10 -12.24
CA GLY A 23 -3.02 -5.81 -13.25
C GLY A 23 -2.47 -7.18 -12.82
N ASN A 24 -2.74 -7.63 -11.59
CA ASN A 24 -2.18 -8.87 -11.07
C ASN A 24 -3.24 -9.97 -10.94
N ASP A 25 -3.24 -10.88 -11.91
CA ASP A 25 -4.10 -12.06 -11.98
C ASP A 25 -3.87 -13.10 -10.87
N TYR A 26 -2.93 -12.88 -9.94
CA TYR A 26 -2.69 -13.74 -8.79
C TYR A 26 -3.09 -13.11 -7.45
N PHE A 27 -3.48 -11.83 -7.44
CA PHE A 27 -3.82 -11.13 -6.20
C PHE A 27 -5.34 -11.13 -5.96
N HIS A 28 -5.83 -12.18 -5.28
CA HIS A 28 -7.27 -12.39 -5.05
C HIS A 28 -7.64 -12.51 -3.58
N GLY A 29 -8.65 -11.77 -3.13
CA GLY A 29 -9.20 -11.88 -1.78
C GLY A 29 -8.19 -11.54 -0.67
N ARG A 30 -7.19 -10.72 -0.98
CA ARG A 30 -6.15 -10.27 -0.05
C ARG A 30 -6.19 -8.76 0.10
N MET A 31 -5.66 -8.28 1.23
CA MET A 31 -5.48 -6.86 1.50
C MET A 31 -4.01 -6.50 1.33
N LEU A 32 -3.73 -5.45 0.55
CA LEU A 32 -2.41 -4.81 0.50
C LEU A 32 -2.43 -3.59 1.41
N GLN A 33 -1.62 -3.61 2.45
CA GLN A 33 -1.54 -2.53 3.42
C GLN A 33 -0.51 -1.49 3.00
N LEU A 34 -0.94 -0.22 2.99
CA LEU A 34 -0.14 0.94 2.53
C LEU A 34 -0.10 2.03 3.61
N ASP A 35 -0.04 1.64 4.88
CA ASP A 35 -0.13 2.56 6.02
C ASP A 35 1.24 3.04 6.53
N GLY A 36 2.33 2.65 5.88
CA GLY A 36 3.68 2.97 6.34
C GLY A 36 4.15 2.14 7.53
N GLY A 37 3.52 0.99 7.77
CA GLY A 37 3.87 0.03 8.81
C GLY A 37 3.23 0.32 10.16
N ILE A 38 2.10 1.04 10.19
CA ILE A 38 1.42 1.40 11.45
C ILE A 38 0.92 0.15 12.17
N ILE A 39 0.39 -0.80 11.42
CA ILE A 39 -0.06 -2.09 11.94
C ILE A 39 0.92 -3.16 11.45
N VAL A 40 1.46 -3.94 12.39
CA VAL A 40 2.35 -5.08 12.15
C VAL A 40 1.58 -6.38 12.39
#